data_AF-A0A257KHK5-F1
#
_entry.id   AF-A0A257KHK5-F1
#
_cell.length_a   1.000
_cell.length_b   1.000
_cell.length_c   1.000
_cell.angle_alpha   90.00
_cell.angle_beta   90.00
_cell.angle_gamma   90.00
#
_symmetry.space_group_name_H-M   'P 1'
#
loop_
_entity.id
_entity.type
_entity.pdbx_description
1 polymer ?
#
loop_
_entity_poly.entity_id
_entity_poly.type
_entity_poly.pdbx_seq_one_letter_code
_entity_poly.pdbx_strand_id
1 'polypeptide(L)'
;MTHRKIITIDGGSAEYWRQRTEGFRLIHEAERALERLKDAPMYLHGGYDEDGDVIAIENLGPYDDMEDAIRAIEANETAVSILVAQGRTKIGDYEIRAVVRELAPDDGDIEDPASNPLWGPDAD
;
A
#
# COMPACT_ATOMS: atom_id res chain seq x y z
N MET A 1 -43.91 3.99 -12.18
CA MET A 1 -42.76 4.88 -12.45
C MET A 1 -41.50 4.15 -12.05
N THR A 2 -40.55 3.97 -12.96
CA THR A 2 -39.29 3.27 -12.70
C THR A 2 -38.26 4.23 -12.11
N HIS A 3 -37.91 4.05 -10.84
CA HIS A 3 -36.79 4.75 -10.20
C HIS A 3 -35.47 4.29 -10.85
N ARG A 4 -34.93 5.10 -11.77
CA ARG A 4 -33.53 4.97 -12.20
C ARG A 4 -32.66 5.68 -11.17
N LYS A 5 -31.76 4.94 -10.52
CA LYS A 5 -30.69 5.50 -9.69
C LYS A 5 -29.72 6.23 -10.63
N ILE A 6 -29.79 7.56 -10.64
CA ILE A 6 -28.85 8.39 -11.37
C ILE A 6 -27.54 8.38 -10.58
N ILE A 7 -26.51 7.79 -11.16
CA ILE A 7 -25.14 7.81 -10.65
C ILE A 7 -24.49 9.09 -11.20
N THR A 8 -24.27 10.07 -10.34
CA THR A 8 -23.54 11.28 -10.70
C THR A 8 -22.06 10.93 -10.78
N ILE A 9 -21.51 10.93 -12.00
CA ILE A 9 -20.07 10.86 -12.22
C ILE A 9 -19.53 12.29 -12.03
N ASP A 10 -18.72 12.50 -10.99
CA ASP A 10 -17.97 13.74 -10.84
C ASP A 10 -16.97 13.84 -12.00
N GLY A 11 -17.17 14.80 -12.89
CA GLY A 11 -16.32 15.05 -14.07
C GLY A 11 -14.91 15.55 -13.74
N GLY A 12 -14.49 15.44 -12.47
CA GLY A 12 -13.21 15.91 -11.96
C GLY A 12 -13.35 17.25 -11.25
N SER A 13 -14.09 17.28 -10.14
CA SER A 13 -14.11 18.44 -9.24
C SER A 13 -12.71 18.83 -8.79
N ALA A 14 -12.55 20.08 -8.37
CA ALA A 14 -11.29 20.54 -7.80
C ALA A 14 -10.87 19.68 -6.59
N GLU A 15 -11.83 19.17 -5.83
CA GLU A 15 -11.55 18.28 -4.71
C GLU A 15 -11.04 16.92 -5.15
N TYR A 16 -11.67 16.31 -6.16
CA TYR A 16 -11.19 15.07 -6.78
C TYR A 16 -9.73 15.19 -7.22
N TRP A 17 -9.39 16.27 -7.93
CA TRP A 17 -8.02 16.48 -8.40
C TRP A 17 -7.03 16.76 -7.26
N ARG A 18 -7.45 17.48 -6.21
CA ARG A 18 -6.63 17.67 -5.00
C ARG A 18 -6.30 16.34 -4.33
N GLN A 19 -7.30 15.49 -4.12
CA GLN A 19 -7.12 14.18 -3.51
C GLN A 19 -6.19 13.30 -4.36
N ARG A 20 -6.37 13.28 -5.69
CA ARG A 20 -5.48 12.53 -6.60
C ARG A 20 -4.06 13.06 -6.59
N THR A 21 -3.88 14.38 -6.56
CA THR A 21 -2.55 15.00 -6.45
C THR A 21 -1.84 14.54 -5.19
N GLU A 22 -2.55 14.58 -4.06
CA GLU A 22 -2.03 14.13 -2.78
C GLU A 22 -1.68 12.63 -2.79
N GLY A 23 -2.56 11.79 -3.32
CA GLY A 23 -2.30 10.36 -3.43
C GLY A 23 -1.04 10.04 -4.26
N PHE A 24 -0.87 10.69 -5.42
CA PHE A 24 0.34 10.53 -6.22
C PHE A 24 1.58 11.10 -5.54
N ARG A 25 1.46 12.21 -4.79
CA ARG A 25 2.58 12.77 -4.00
C ARG A 25 3.09 11.76 -2.99
N LEU A 26 2.21 11.11 -2.23
CA LEU A 26 2.59 10.11 -1.22
C LEU A 26 3.27 8.89 -1.85
N ILE A 27 2.76 8.40 -2.98
CA ILE A 27 3.39 7.29 -3.72
C ILE A 27 4.81 7.69 -4.17
N HIS A 28 4.95 8.90 -4.72
CA HIS A 28 6.25 9.41 -5.14
C HIS A 28 7.23 9.58 -3.96
N GLU A 29 6.75 10.02 -2.79
CA GLU A 29 7.56 10.14 -1.59
C GLU A 29 8.07 8.79 -1.08
N ALA A 30 7.24 7.75 -1.11
CA ALA A 30 7.69 6.40 -0.76
C ALA A 30 8.71 5.84 -1.77
N GLU A 31 8.52 6.07 -3.08
CA GLU A 31 9.49 5.69 -4.10
C GLU A 31 10.85 6.40 -3.88
N ARG A 32 10.80 7.70 -3.55
CA ARG A 32 11.97 8.50 -3.18
C ARG A 32 12.62 8.03 -1.88
N ALA A 33 11.84 7.62 -0.88
CA ALA A 33 12.37 7.09 0.39
C ALA A 33 13.12 5.78 0.14
N LEU A 34 12.56 4.89 -0.68
CA LEU A 34 13.20 3.65 -1.10
C LEU A 34 14.53 3.88 -1.83
N GLU A 35 14.59 4.86 -2.74
CA GLU A 35 15.83 5.23 -3.42
C GLU A 35 16.91 5.67 -2.42
N ARG A 36 16.56 6.55 -1.48
CA ARG A 36 17.49 7.01 -0.44
C ARG A 36 17.94 5.86 0.46
N LEU A 37 17.03 4.97 0.83
CA LEU A 37 17.33 3.80 1.66
C LEU A 37 18.35 2.87 0.99
N LYS A 38 18.20 2.62 -0.31
CA LYS A 38 19.14 1.76 -1.07
C LYS A 38 20.57 2.31 -1.10
N ASP A 39 20.70 3.63 -1.13
CA ASP A 39 22.00 4.30 -1.23
C ASP A 39 22.57 4.68 0.16
N ALA A 40 21.80 4.49 1.24
CA ALA A 40 22.22 4.88 2.58
C ALA A 40 23.24 3.89 3.15
N PRO A 41 24.32 4.39 3.80
CA PRO A 41 25.24 3.52 4.52
C PRO A 41 24.54 2.94 5.75
N MET A 42 24.81 1.68 6.06
CA MET A 42 24.28 1.01 7.26
C MET A 42 24.82 1.62 8.56
N TYR A 43 26.07 2.09 8.54
CA TYR A 43 26.74 2.70 9.67
C TYR A 43 27.33 4.06 9.30
N LEU A 44 27.18 5.04 10.19
CA LEU A 44 27.84 6.33 10.13
C LEU A 44 29.09 6.33 11.01
N HIS A 45 30.08 7.13 10.62
CA HIS A 45 31.30 7.32 11.39
C HIS A 45 31.04 8.24 12.59
N GLY A 46 31.07 7.68 13.80
CA GLY A 46 30.82 8.37 15.06
C GLY A 46 32.05 9.02 15.71
N GLY A 47 33.24 8.84 15.13
CA GLY A 47 34.50 9.29 15.72
C GLY A 47 35.41 8.12 16.08
N TYR A 48 36.44 8.43 16.87
CA TYR A 48 37.32 7.45 17.47
C TYR A 48 37.13 7.47 18.98
N ASP A 49 37.19 6.31 19.63
CA ASP A 49 37.21 6.21 21.10
C ASP A 49 38.62 6.48 21.67
N GLU A 50 38.78 6.26 22.98
CA GLU A 50 40.04 6.50 23.71
C GLU A 50 41.19 5.59 23.24
N ASP A 51 40.86 4.42 22.69
CA ASP A 51 41.82 3.45 22.17
C ASP A 51 42.14 3.69 20.68
N GLY A 52 41.44 4.64 20.05
CA GLY A 52 41.60 4.98 18.64
C GLY A 52 40.79 4.08 17.70
N ASP A 53 39.81 3.32 18.21
CA ASP A 53 38.92 2.48 17.43
C ASP A 53 37.74 3.30 16.89
N VAL A 54 37.24 2.94 15.70
CA VAL A 54 36.12 3.65 15.07
C VAL A 54 34.81 3.33 15.80
N ILE A 55 34.12 4.36 16.25
CA ILE A 55 32.77 4.25 16.80
C ILE A 55 31.78 4.19 15.63
N ALA A 56 31.12 3.05 15.44
CA ALA A 56 30.03 2.91 14.47
C ALA A 56 28.71 3.38 15.07
N ILE A 57 27.99 4.25 14.36
CA ILE A 57 26.62 4.66 14.70
C ILE A 57 25.66 4.02 13.69
N GLU A 58 24.65 3.31 14.17
CA GLU A 58 23.62 2.73 13.30
C GLU A 58 22.81 3.83 12.59
N ASN A 59 22.68 3.69 11.27
CA ASN A 59 21.94 4.63 10.44
C ASN A 59 20.51 4.14 10.18
N LEU A 60 19.67 4.14 11.22
CA LEU A 60 18.30 3.63 11.11
C LEU A 60 17.32 4.62 10.46
N GLY A 61 17.66 5.91 10.42
CA GLY A 61 16.77 6.97 9.88
C GLY A 61 16.17 6.69 8.50
N PRO A 62 16.95 6.21 7.50
CA PRO A 62 16.39 5.86 6.19
C PRO A 62 15.36 4.72 6.23
N TYR A 63 15.48 3.79 7.18
CA TYR A 63 14.49 2.72 7.37
C TYR A 63 13.22 3.29 8.00
N ASP A 64 13.35 4.14 9.02
CA ASP A 64 12.23 4.83 9.65
C ASP A 64 11.46 5.70 8.64
N ASP A 65 12.17 6.47 7.82
CA ASP A 65 11.60 7.30 6.74
C ASP A 65 10.79 6.44 5.75
N MET A 66 11.28 5.25 5.40
CA MET A 66 10.59 4.33 4.50
C MET A 66 9.33 3.74 5.16
N GLU A 67 9.40 3.35 6.43
CA GLU A 67 8.23 2.87 7.17
C GLU A 67 7.15 3.93 7.32
N ASP A 68 7.55 5.18 7.60
CA ASP A 68 6.64 6.32 7.69
C ASP A 68 5.96 6.63 6.35
N ALA A 69 6.71 6.54 5.24
CA ALA A 69 6.14 6.74 3.92
C ALA A 69 5.11 5.67 3.55
N ILE A 70 5.36 4.40 3.89
CA ILE A 70 4.39 3.32 3.71
C ILE A 70 3.15 3.55 4.57
N ARG A 71 3.32 3.93 5.84
CA ARG A 71 2.21 4.23 6.75
C ARG A 71 1.35 5.40 6.23
N ALA A 72 1.98 6.42 5.65
CA ALA A 72 1.28 7.56 5.05
C ALA A 72 0.44 7.15 3.82
N ILE A 73 0.94 6.24 2.98
CA ILE A 73 0.16 5.65 1.90
C ILE A 73 -1.03 4.86 2.45
N GLU A 74 -0.81 3.97 3.43
CA GLU A 74 -1.89 3.15 4.00
C GLU A 74 -2.98 3.98 4.69
N ALA A 75 -2.62 5.14 5.24
CA ALA A 75 -3.56 6.08 5.85
C ALA A 75 -4.32 6.94 4.84
N ASN A 76 -3.96 6.92 3.54
CA ASN A 76 -4.59 7.73 2.50
C ASN A 76 -5.37 6.85 1.52
N GLU A 77 -6.71 6.85 1.66
CA GLU A 77 -7.63 6.07 0.81
C GLU A 77 -7.43 6.33 -0.69
N THR A 78 -7.08 7.56 -1.08
CA THR A 78 -6.86 7.89 -2.50
C THR A 78 -5.56 7.27 -3.00
N ALA A 79 -4.47 7.29 -2.23
CA ALA A 79 -3.22 6.62 -2.58
C ALA A 79 -3.42 5.10 -2.70
N VAL A 80 -4.11 4.48 -1.73
CA VAL A 80 -4.48 3.06 -1.78
C VAL A 80 -5.29 2.76 -3.03
N SER A 81 -6.34 3.54 -3.33
CA SER A 81 -7.17 3.39 -4.53
C SER A 81 -6.36 3.47 -5.83
N ILE A 82 -5.38 4.38 -5.93
CA ILE A 82 -4.48 4.47 -7.10
C ILE A 82 -3.71 3.16 -7.26
N LEU A 83 -3.11 2.67 -6.18
CA LEU A 83 -2.27 1.47 -6.21
C LEU A 83 -3.06 0.19 -6.47
N VAL A 84 -4.27 0.08 -5.90
CA VAL A 84 -5.25 -0.98 -6.21
C VAL A 84 -5.57 -0.99 -7.70
N ALA A 85 -5.91 0.17 -8.28
CA ALA A 85 -6.19 0.28 -9.71
C ALA A 85 -4.97 -0.08 -10.59
N GLN A 86 -3.75 0.09 -10.08
CA GLN A 86 -2.51 -0.31 -10.74
C GLN A 86 -2.11 -1.78 -10.48
N GLY A 87 -2.78 -2.49 -9.56
CA GLY A 87 -2.37 -3.81 -9.09
C GLY A 87 -1.03 -3.82 -8.36
N ARG A 88 -0.58 -2.68 -7.81
CA ARG A 88 0.73 -2.53 -7.15
C ARG A 88 0.62 -2.75 -5.65
N THR A 89 0.91 -3.96 -5.19
CA THR A 89 0.83 -4.36 -3.78
C THR A 89 2.04 -3.99 -2.93
N LYS A 90 3.12 -3.50 -3.54
CA LYS A 90 4.37 -3.17 -2.84
C LYS A 90 5.15 -2.05 -3.52
N ILE A 91 5.98 -1.36 -2.73
CA ILE A 91 7.01 -0.43 -3.20
C ILE A 91 8.37 -0.99 -2.75
N GLY A 92 9.18 -1.45 -3.71
CA GLY A 92 10.37 -2.24 -3.41
C GLY A 92 9.98 -3.56 -2.74
N ASP A 93 10.56 -3.83 -1.57
CA ASP A 93 10.25 -4.99 -0.74
C ASP A 93 9.21 -4.69 0.37
N TYR A 94 8.69 -3.45 0.41
CA TYR A 94 7.71 -3.03 1.40
C TYR A 94 6.29 -3.27 0.89
N GLU A 95 5.58 -4.19 1.53
CA GLU A 95 4.18 -4.48 1.25
C GLU A 95 3.27 -3.36 1.73
N ILE A 96 2.27 -3.04 0.91
CA ILE A 96 1.19 -2.11 1.24
C ILE A 96 -0.02 -2.96 1.57
N ARG A 97 -0.17 -3.32 2.84
CA ARG A 97 -1.18 -4.29 3.31
C ARG A 97 -2.59 -3.82 3.01
N ALA A 98 -2.83 -2.52 3.04
CA ALA A 98 -4.11 -1.94 2.61
C ALA A 98 -4.47 -2.35 1.17
N VAL A 99 -3.53 -2.29 0.23
CA VAL A 99 -3.75 -2.69 -1.16
C VAL A 99 -3.92 -4.21 -1.30
N VAL A 100 -3.12 -4.99 -0.57
CA VAL A 100 -3.26 -6.45 -0.56
C VAL A 100 -4.64 -6.90 -0.09
N ARG A 101 -5.16 -6.27 0.98
CA ARG A 101 -6.51 -6.57 1.50
C ARG A 101 -7.61 -6.23 0.48
N GLU A 102 -7.50 -5.09 -0.20
CA GLU A 102 -8.48 -4.66 -1.22
C GLU A 102 -8.47 -5.54 -2.48
N LEU A 103 -7.32 -6.12 -2.82
CA LEU A 103 -7.17 -7.03 -3.97
C LEU A 103 -7.40 -8.49 -3.62
N ALA A 104 -7.50 -8.84 -2.33
CA ALA A 104 -7.80 -10.19 -1.92
C ALA A 104 -9.18 -10.59 -2.48
N PRO A 105 -9.34 -11.82 -2.99
CA PRO A 105 -10.65 -12.29 -3.40
C PRO A 105 -11.62 -12.17 -2.23
N ASP A 106 -12.84 -11.71 -2.51
CA ASP A 106 -13.96 -11.81 -1.59
C ASP A 106 -14.30 -13.30 -1.50
N ASP A 107 -13.59 -14.03 -0.64
CA ASP A 107 -13.89 -15.41 -0.28
C ASP A 107 -15.16 -15.43 0.59
N GLY A 108 -16.22 -14.76 0.12
CA GLY A 108 -17.55 -14.87 0.66
C GLY A 108 -18.04 -16.28 0.36
N ASP A 109 -18.09 -17.12 1.38
CA ASP A 109 -18.84 -18.37 1.44
C ASP A 109 -18.92 -19.10 0.10
N ILE A 110 -17.78 -19.58 -0.41
CA ILE A 110 -17.82 -20.73 -1.31
C ILE A 110 -18.20 -21.91 -0.42
N GLU A 111 -19.50 -22.04 -0.11
CA GLU A 111 -20.05 -23.31 0.32
C GLU A 111 -19.61 -24.33 -0.72
N ASP A 112 -18.81 -25.29 -0.28
CA ASP A 112 -18.46 -26.47 -1.06
C ASP A 112 -19.76 -26.97 -1.72
N PRO A 113 -19.83 -27.08 -3.06
CA PRO A 113 -21.02 -27.61 -3.72
C PRO A 113 -21.40 -29.01 -3.22
N ALA A 114 -20.49 -29.74 -2.54
CA ALA A 114 -20.79 -30.99 -1.84
C ALA A 114 -21.61 -30.83 -0.54
N SER A 115 -21.75 -29.60 -0.01
CA SER A 115 -22.53 -29.30 1.20
C SER A 115 -23.96 -28.81 0.92
N ASN A 116 -24.33 -28.58 -0.35
CA ASN A 116 -25.69 -28.18 -0.72
C ASN A 116 -26.59 -29.43 -0.94
N PRO A 117 -27.60 -29.69 -0.09
CA PRO A 117 -28.47 -30.87 -0.23
C PRO A 117 -29.42 -30.79 -1.43
N LEU A 118 -29.49 -29.64 -2.12
CA LEU A 118 -30.46 -29.42 -3.20
C LEU A 118 -30.02 -30.00 -4.55
N TRP A 119 -28.80 -30.51 -4.68
CA TRP A 119 -28.26 -31.02 -5.94
C TRP A 119 -27.67 -32.43 -5.80
N GLY A 120 -28.49 -33.35 -5.30
CA GLY A 120 -28.19 -34.79 -5.32
C GLY A 120 -28.19 -35.36 -6.75
N PRO A 121 -27.45 -36.45 -7.02
CA PRO A 121 -27.31 -37.04 -8.35
C PRO A 121 -28.50 -37.97 -8.65
N ASP A 122 -29.74 -37.46 -8.62
CA ASP A 122 -30.91 -38.23 -9.04
C ASP A 122 -31.93 -37.27 -9.69
N ALA A 123 -31.67 -36.94 -10.95
CA ALA A 123 -32.67 -36.39 -11.87
C ALA A 123 -32.62 -37.20 -13.18
N ASP A 124 -33.13 -38.43 -13.10
CA ASP A 124 -33.58 -39.26 -14.22
C ASP A 124 -35.08 -39.55 -14.06
#